data_AF-A0A3G2I8C4-F1
#
_entry.id   AF-A0A3G2I8C4-F1
#
_cell.length_a   1.000
_cell.length_b   1.000
_cell.length_c   1.000
_cell.angle_alpha   90.00
_cell.angle_beta   90.00
_cell.angle_gamma   90.00
#
_symmetry.space_group_name_H-M   'P 1'
#
loop_
_entity.id
_entity.type
_entity.pdbx_description
1 polymer ?
#
loop_
_entity_poly.entity_id
_entity_poly.type
_entity_poly.pdbx_seq_one_letter_code
_entity_poly.pdbx_strand_id
1 'polypeptide(L)'
;MNSIASIIIALIMAPALGMAGGMILVFWNTGIELQPLWVRITNFLVLIIFIRLLVSRIYSESEVKINFERIFPAIAGLIIVPIWSGLLSSDPFDFGDTGNATDNMKAFMDICLPYFSLPMNLLFIWKEGVNPIWAKQKPKSEY
;
A
#
# COMPACT_ATOMS: atom_id res chain seq x y z
N MET A 1 -8.90 -29.42 27.29
CA MET A 1 -9.41 -28.12 27.81
C MET A 1 -8.93 -26.91 27.02
N ASN A 2 -7.65 -26.82 26.60
CA ASN A 2 -7.15 -25.65 25.85
C ASN A 2 -7.77 -25.44 24.45
N SER A 3 -8.14 -26.50 23.71
CA SER A 3 -8.72 -26.35 22.36
C SER A 3 -10.13 -25.77 22.34
N ILE A 4 -10.94 -25.99 23.38
CA ILE A 4 -12.32 -25.46 23.43
C ILE A 4 -12.27 -23.97 23.80
N ALA A 5 -11.42 -23.61 24.75
CA ALA A 5 -11.19 -22.21 25.12
C ALA A 5 -10.63 -21.39 23.93
N SER A 6 -9.70 -21.95 23.15
CA SER A 6 -9.18 -21.25 21.96
C SER A 6 -10.22 -21.10 20.84
N ILE A 7 -11.11 -22.07 20.64
CA ILE A 7 -12.22 -21.96 19.68
C ILE A 7 -13.22 -20.89 20.13
N ILE A 8 -13.56 -20.83 21.42
CA ILE A 8 -14.45 -19.79 21.97
C ILE A 8 -13.82 -18.40 21.84
N ILE A 9 -12.51 -18.27 22.16
CA ILE A 9 -11.77 -17.01 21.98
C ILE A 9 -11.73 -16.62 20.49
N ALA A 10 -11.49 -17.57 19.58
CA ALA A 10 -11.50 -17.31 18.14
C ALA A 10 -12.89 -16.87 17.64
N LEU A 11 -13.97 -17.48 18.16
CA LEU A 11 -15.35 -17.10 17.84
C LEU A 11 -15.71 -15.69 18.33
N ILE A 12 -15.18 -15.27 19.48
CA ILE A 12 -15.39 -13.91 20.02
C ILE A 12 -14.50 -12.89 19.28
N MET A 13 -13.29 -13.28 18.89
CA MET A 13 -12.35 -12.42 18.16
C MET A 13 -12.70 -12.27 16.68
N ALA A 14 -13.37 -13.26 16.07
CA ALA A 14 -13.72 -13.21 14.64
C ALA A 14 -14.61 -12.01 14.26
N PRO A 15 -15.67 -11.65 15.02
CA PRO A 15 -16.41 -10.41 14.79
C PRO A 15 -15.55 -9.16 14.93
N ALA A 16 -14.67 -9.09 15.93
CA ALA A 16 -13.77 -7.95 16.13
C ALA A 16 -12.77 -7.80 14.96
N LEU A 17 -12.20 -8.91 14.48
CA LEU A 17 -11.32 -8.94 13.31
C LEU A 17 -12.08 -8.58 12.02
N GLY A 18 -13.34 -9.01 11.90
CA GLY A 18 -14.23 -8.64 10.79
C GLY A 18 -14.54 -7.15 10.77
N MET A 19 -14.86 -6.55 11.92
CA MET A 19 -15.08 -5.11 12.04
C MET A 19 -13.80 -4.32 11.77
N ALA A 20 -12.65 -4.76 12.31
CA ALA A 20 -11.36 -4.13 12.05
C ALA A 20 -10.99 -4.18 10.57
N GLY A 21 -11.17 -5.34 9.91
CA GLY A 21 -10.96 -5.49 8.47
C GLY A 21 -11.89 -4.60 7.65
N GLY A 22 -13.18 -4.53 8.03
CA GLY A 22 -14.15 -3.64 7.39
C GLY A 22 -13.76 -2.16 7.48
N MET A 23 -13.33 -1.69 8.65
CA MET A 23 -12.86 -0.32 8.84
C MET A 23 -11.62 -0.02 8.00
N ILE A 24 -10.64 -0.94 7.96
CA ILE A 24 -9.44 -0.80 7.13
C ILE A 24 -9.82 -0.63 5.65
N LEU A 25 -10.76 -1.42 5.14
CA LEU A 25 -11.22 -1.32 3.75
C LEU A 25 -11.93 0.01 3.46
N VAL A 26 -12.73 0.51 4.41
CA VAL A 26 -13.39 1.81 4.27
C VAL A 26 -12.36 2.93 4.16
N PHE A 27 -11.41 3.01 5.10
CA PHE A 27 -10.37 4.04 5.05
C PHE A 27 -9.47 3.90 3.84
N TRP A 28 -9.17 2.67 3.42
CA TRP A 28 -8.41 2.43 2.21
C TRP A 28 -9.13 2.98 0.97
N ASN A 29 -10.44 2.71 0.83
CA ASN A 29 -11.24 3.22 -0.28
C ASN A 29 -11.30 4.75 -0.26
N THR A 30 -11.60 5.36 0.89
CA THR A 30 -11.59 6.82 1.06
C THR A 30 -10.23 7.42 0.69
N GLY A 31 -9.14 6.80 1.12
CA GLY A 31 -7.79 7.21 0.75
C GLY A 31 -7.51 7.14 -0.75
N ILE A 32 -7.98 6.10 -1.44
CA ILE A 32 -7.86 5.98 -2.91
C ILE A 32 -8.67 7.09 -3.60
N GLU A 33 -9.85 7.41 -3.09
CA GLU A 33 -10.70 8.48 -3.62
C GLU A 33 -10.06 9.87 -3.48
N LEU A 34 -9.23 10.09 -2.46
CA LEU A 34 -8.47 11.34 -2.28
C LEU A 34 -7.25 11.45 -3.21
N GLN A 35 -6.76 10.33 -3.75
CA GLN A 35 -5.58 10.35 -4.60
C GLN A 35 -5.89 10.95 -5.99
N PRO A 36 -4.99 11.77 -6.55
CA PRO A 36 -5.14 12.32 -7.89
C PRO A 36 -5.02 11.21 -8.94
N LEU A 37 -5.57 11.47 -10.13
CA LEU A 37 -5.67 10.49 -11.22
C LEU A 37 -4.33 9.83 -11.58
N TRP A 38 -3.24 10.60 -11.62
CA TRP A 38 -1.89 10.10 -11.91
C TRP A 38 -1.40 9.06 -10.90
N VAL A 39 -1.69 9.26 -9.61
CA VAL A 39 -1.33 8.30 -8.54
C VAL A 39 -2.11 7.00 -8.75
N ARG A 40 -3.40 7.08 -9.06
CA ARG A 40 -4.24 5.90 -9.35
C ARG A 40 -3.75 5.12 -10.57
N ILE A 41 -3.29 5.81 -11.61
CA ILE A 41 -2.66 5.17 -12.78
C ILE A 41 -1.39 4.42 -12.35
N THR A 42 -0.53 5.03 -11.53
CA THR A 42 0.66 4.33 -11.03
C THR A 42 0.32 3.14 -10.14
N ASN A 43 -0.73 3.23 -9.30
CA ASN A 43 -1.23 2.09 -8.53
C ASN A 43 -1.59 0.92 -9.45
N PHE A 44 -2.29 1.21 -10.56
CA PHE A 44 -2.66 0.18 -11.54
C PHE A 44 -1.45 -0.48 -12.20
N LEU A 45 -0.43 0.29 -12.56
CA LEU A 45 0.83 -0.24 -13.08
C LEU A 45 1.58 -1.12 -12.07
N VAL A 46 1.66 -0.68 -10.80
CA VAL A 46 2.22 -1.48 -9.71
C VAL A 46 1.46 -2.79 -9.59
N LEU A 47 0.12 -2.76 -9.64
CA LEU A 47 -0.73 -3.94 -9.52
C LEU A 47 -0.48 -4.92 -10.67
N ILE A 48 -0.36 -4.45 -11.92
CA ILE A 48 0.00 -5.29 -13.07
C ILE A 48 1.37 -5.96 -12.87
N ILE A 49 2.39 -5.18 -12.49
CA ILE A 49 3.76 -5.71 -12.28
C ILE A 49 3.75 -6.71 -11.12
N PHE A 50 3.01 -6.43 -10.06
CA PHE A 50 2.87 -7.31 -8.91
C PHE A 50 2.17 -8.63 -9.26
N ILE A 51 1.06 -8.59 -10.01
CA ILE A 51 0.41 -9.80 -10.54
C ILE A 51 1.38 -10.59 -11.41
N ARG A 52 2.11 -9.91 -12.32
CA ARG A 52 3.10 -10.57 -13.18
C ARG A 52 4.18 -11.28 -12.35
N LEU A 53 4.67 -10.67 -11.27
CA LEU A 53 5.61 -11.30 -10.34
C LEU A 53 5.00 -12.53 -9.66
N LEU A 54 3.76 -12.45 -9.18
CA LEU A 54 3.06 -13.58 -8.57
C LEU A 54 2.87 -14.74 -9.56
N VAL A 55 2.40 -14.44 -10.78
CA VAL A 55 2.24 -15.43 -11.86
C VAL A 55 3.59 -16.05 -12.21
N SER A 56 4.62 -15.24 -12.45
CA SER A 56 5.97 -15.73 -12.73
C SER A 56 6.50 -16.66 -11.63
N ARG A 57 6.08 -16.45 -10.38
CA ARG A 57 6.49 -17.28 -9.25
C ARG A 57 5.71 -18.59 -9.18
N ILE A 58 4.41 -18.58 -9.47
CA ILE A 58 3.58 -19.79 -9.47
C ILE A 58 4.03 -20.74 -10.59
N TYR A 59 4.44 -20.20 -11.73
CA TYR A 59 4.83 -20.99 -12.91
C TYR A 59 6.35 -21.25 -13.04
N SER A 60 7.18 -20.67 -12.17
CA SER A 60 8.62 -20.95 -12.15
C SER A 60 8.95 -21.89 -10.99
N GLU A 61 9.49 -23.07 -11.31
CA GLU A 61 10.00 -24.04 -10.32
C GLU A 61 11.21 -23.52 -9.51
N SER A 62 11.72 -22.32 -9.79
CA SER A 62 12.83 -21.76 -9.02
C SER A 62 12.34 -21.16 -7.70
N GLU A 63 13.07 -21.46 -6.61
CA GLU A 63 12.90 -20.82 -5.31
C GLU A 63 13.21 -19.32 -5.40
N VAL A 64 12.30 -18.54 -5.97
CA VAL A 64 12.42 -17.08 -5.98
C VAL A 64 12.19 -16.60 -4.56
N LYS A 65 13.28 -16.32 -3.85
CA LYS A 65 13.26 -15.70 -2.51
C LYS A 65 12.51 -14.37 -2.61
N ILE A 66 11.45 -14.23 -1.81
CA ILE A 66 10.73 -12.97 -1.68
C ILE A 66 11.69 -11.95 -1.09
N ASN A 67 12.10 -10.96 -1.87
CA ASN A 67 12.83 -9.83 -1.33
C ASN A 67 11.84 -8.77 -0.85
N PHE A 68 11.59 -8.76 0.45
CA PHE A 68 10.66 -7.82 1.09
C PHE A 68 11.03 -6.35 0.83
N GLU A 69 12.32 -6.02 0.69
CA GLU A 69 12.78 -4.65 0.38
C GLU A 69 12.30 -4.17 -0.98
N ARG A 70 12.02 -5.11 -1.89
CA ARG A 70 11.53 -4.80 -3.23
C ARG A 70 10.02 -4.70 -3.30
N ILE A 71 9.29 -5.45 -2.47
CA ILE A 71 7.82 -5.46 -2.42
C ILE A 71 7.27 -4.38 -1.48
N PHE A 72 8.04 -4.01 -0.44
CA PHE A 72 7.61 -3.02 0.55
C PHE A 72 7.14 -1.69 -0.07
N PRO A 73 7.81 -1.10 -1.09
CA PRO A 73 7.32 0.12 -1.72
C PRO A 73 5.95 -0.04 -2.38
N ALA A 74 5.65 -1.21 -2.97
CA ALA A 74 4.32 -1.48 -3.52
C ALA A 74 3.26 -1.58 -2.42
N ILE A 75 3.53 -2.30 -1.33
CA ILE A 75 2.59 -2.42 -0.21
C ILE A 75 2.35 -1.05 0.44
N ALA A 76 3.43 -0.27 0.63
CA ALA A 76 3.35 1.05 1.19
C ALA A 76 2.52 2.00 0.30
N GLY A 77 2.80 2.03 -1.01
CA GLY A 77 2.09 2.89 -1.96
C GLY A 77 0.63 2.49 -2.20
N LEU A 78 0.35 1.18 -2.30
CA LEU A 78 -0.98 0.68 -2.62
C LEU A 78 -1.93 0.57 -1.43
N ILE A 79 -1.41 0.34 -0.22
CA ILE A 79 -2.23 -0.04 0.95
C ILE A 79 -2.01 0.93 2.11
N ILE A 80 -0.77 1.05 2.60
CA ILE A 80 -0.48 1.79 3.83
C ILE A 80 -0.79 3.28 3.68
N VAL A 81 -0.27 3.91 2.61
CA VAL A 81 -0.47 5.34 2.36
C VAL A 81 -1.94 5.71 2.17
N PRO A 82 -2.75 5.01 1.33
CA PRO A 82 -4.17 5.32 1.24
C PRO A 82 -4.92 5.10 2.56
N ILE A 83 -4.64 4.04 3.33
CA ILE A 83 -5.29 3.86 4.64
C ILE A 83 -5.01 5.06 5.56
N TRP A 84 -3.75 5.49 5.66
CA TRP A 84 -3.39 6.66 6.47
C TRP A 84 -4.03 7.95 5.95
N SER A 85 -4.07 8.14 4.64
CA SER A 85 -4.75 9.29 4.03
C SER A 85 -6.24 9.30 4.34
N GLY A 86 -6.92 8.14 4.28
CA GLY A 86 -8.33 8.02 4.61
C GLY A 86 -8.60 8.28 6.09
N LEU A 87 -7.77 7.76 6.98
CA LEU A 87 -7.85 8.00 8.42
C LEU A 87 -7.76 9.50 8.77
N LEU A 88 -6.73 10.20 8.27
CA LEU A 88 -6.52 11.62 8.59
C LEU A 88 -7.60 12.53 8.00
N SER A 89 -8.13 12.18 6.83
CA SER A 89 -9.22 12.93 6.19
C SER A 89 -10.58 12.78 6.88
N SER A 90 -10.74 11.74 7.71
CA SER A 90 -12.03 11.37 8.31
C SER A 90 -12.30 11.99 9.67
N ASP A 91 -11.39 12.81 10.20
CA ASP A 91 -11.63 13.60 11.41
C ASP A 91 -12.72 14.66 11.12
N PRO A 92 -13.94 14.55 11.68
CA PRO A 92 -15.02 15.49 11.44
C PRO A 92 -14.98 16.72 12.37
N PHE A 93 -13.92 16.90 13.16
CA PHE A 93 -13.88 17.92 14.22
C PHE A 93 -12.77 18.95 13.98
N ASP A 94 -13.21 20.21 14.00
CA ASP A 94 -12.48 21.48 13.87
C ASP A 94 -12.00 21.90 12.48
N PHE A 95 -12.97 22.39 11.68
CA PHE A 95 -12.76 23.66 10.95
C PHE A 95 -12.91 24.84 11.94
N GLY A 96 -12.05 24.84 12.96
CA GLY A 96 -11.81 26.02 13.79
C GLY A 96 -10.72 26.82 13.10
N ASP A 97 -11.05 28.04 12.69
CA ASP A 97 -10.11 29.02 12.12
C ASP A 97 -9.17 29.54 13.23
N THR A 98 -8.34 28.65 13.77
CA THR A 98 -7.27 29.00 14.69
C THR A 98 -5.98 29.02 13.92
N GLY A 99 -5.34 30.19 13.82
CA GLY A 99 -4.00 30.38 13.26
C GLY A 99 -2.88 29.70 14.06
N ASN A 100 -3.10 28.46 14.51
CA ASN A 100 -2.14 27.63 15.21
C ASN A 100 -1.31 26.83 14.20
N ALA A 101 0.00 26.76 14.45
CA ALA A 101 0.95 26.01 13.62
C ALA A 101 0.58 24.52 13.48
N THR A 102 -0.16 23.96 14.44
CA THR A 102 -0.66 22.58 14.44
C THR A 102 -1.71 22.33 13.36
N ASP A 103 -2.61 23.28 13.12
CA ASP A 103 -3.68 23.17 12.12
C ASP A 103 -3.10 23.29 10.70
N ASN A 104 -2.07 24.14 10.54
CA ASN A 104 -1.31 24.24 9.30
C ASN A 104 -0.51 22.96 8.98
N MET A 105 0.01 22.27 10.00
CA MET A 105 0.71 20.99 9.82
C MET A 105 -0.26 19.88 9.41
N LYS A 106 -1.47 19.84 9.99
CA LYS A 106 -2.52 18.90 9.60
C LYS A 106 -2.95 19.12 8.15
N ALA A 107 -3.25 20.36 7.78
CA ALA A 107 -3.61 20.72 6.40
C ALA A 107 -2.50 20.39 5.39
N PHE A 108 -1.22 20.62 5.76
CA PHE A 108 -0.09 20.22 4.93
C PHE A 108 -0.02 18.70 4.75
N MET A 109 -0.21 17.92 5.82
CA MET A 109 -0.25 16.47 5.75
C MET A 109 -1.40 15.96 4.89
N ASP A 110 -2.59 16.54 5.00
CA ASP A 110 -3.76 16.16 4.18
C ASP A 110 -3.54 16.45 2.69
N ILE A 111 -2.81 17.51 2.37
CA ILE A 111 -2.45 17.83 0.99
C ILE A 111 -1.34 16.91 0.49
N CYS A 112 -0.30 16.63 1.27
CA CYS A 112 0.90 15.94 0.77
C CYS A 112 0.83 14.41 0.87
N LEU A 113 0.17 13.85 1.88
CA LEU A 113 0.14 12.41 2.14
C LEU A 113 -0.51 11.59 1.01
N PRO A 114 -1.61 12.04 0.35
CA PRO A 114 -2.16 11.33 -0.81
C PRO A 114 -1.16 11.18 -1.96
N TYR A 115 -0.24 12.14 -2.11
CA TYR A 115 0.77 12.15 -3.17
C TYR A 115 1.98 11.27 -2.82
N PHE A 116 2.19 10.93 -1.56
CA PHE A 116 3.33 10.11 -1.12
C PHE A 116 3.29 8.67 -1.65
N SER A 117 2.11 8.21 -2.10
CA SER A 117 1.97 6.94 -2.81
C SER A 117 2.76 6.93 -4.13
N LEU A 118 2.84 8.08 -4.82
CA LEU A 118 3.53 8.21 -6.10
C LEU A 118 5.02 7.80 -6.06
N PRO A 119 5.90 8.40 -5.22
CA PRO A 119 7.30 8.02 -5.18
C PRO A 119 7.49 6.55 -4.79
N MET A 120 6.66 6.00 -3.91
CA MET A 120 6.72 4.59 -3.50
C MET A 120 6.36 3.65 -4.65
N ASN A 121 5.32 3.99 -5.42
CA ASN A 121 4.94 3.25 -6.62
C ASN A 121 6.00 3.33 -7.70
N LEU A 122 6.56 4.52 -7.95
CA LEU A 122 7.62 4.72 -8.94
C LEU A 122 8.90 3.94 -8.57
N LEU A 123 9.28 3.92 -7.29
CA LEU A 123 10.38 3.11 -6.78
C LEU A 123 10.16 1.62 -7.06
N PHE A 124 8.94 1.12 -6.86
CA PHE A 124 8.59 -0.26 -7.17
C PHE A 124 8.67 -0.55 -8.67
N ILE A 125 8.01 0.29 -9.49
CA ILE A 125 8.00 0.15 -10.96
C ILE A 125 9.42 0.16 -11.50
N TRP A 126 10.29 1.01 -10.96
CA TRP A 126 11.70 1.04 -11.35
C TRP A 126 12.42 -0.26 -10.99
N LYS A 127 12.32 -0.71 -9.74
CA LYS A 127 13.04 -1.90 -9.24
C LYS A 127 12.58 -3.20 -9.89
N GLU A 128 11.29 -3.38 -10.08
CA GLU A 128 10.69 -4.66 -10.51
C GLU A 128 10.15 -4.64 -11.95
N GLY A 129 9.80 -3.47 -12.48
CA GLY A 129 9.38 -3.31 -13.87
C GLY A 129 10.55 -3.02 -14.81
N VAL A 130 11.26 -1.91 -14.56
CA VAL A 130 12.25 -1.38 -15.51
C VAL A 130 13.61 -2.08 -15.41
N ASN A 131 14.19 -2.15 -14.20
CA ASN A 131 15.55 -2.67 -13.99
C ASN A 131 15.75 -4.12 -14.51
N PRO A 132 14.81 -5.06 -14.30
CA PRO A 132 14.97 -6.43 -14.82
C PRO A 132 14.90 -6.51 -16.35
N ILE A 133 14.12 -5.63 -16.99
CA ILE A 133 14.05 -5.53 -18.45
C ILE A 133 15.37 -4.97 -18.99
N TRP A 134 15.89 -3.91 -18.36
CA TRP A 134 17.17 -3.32 -18.71
C TRP A 134 18.32 -4.34 -18.56
N ALA A 135 18.36 -5.08 -17.45
CA ALA A 135 19.39 -6.09 -17.21
C ALA A 135 19.39 -7.22 -18.26
N LYS A 136 18.21 -7.59 -18.79
CA LYS A 136 18.07 -8.58 -19.88
C LYS A 136 18.52 -8.05 -21.25
N GLN A 137 18.55 -6.74 -21.44
CA GLN A 137 18.97 -6.10 -22.69
C GLN A 137 20.48 -5.81 -22.73
N LYS A 138 21.22 -5.96 -21.62
CA LYS A 138 22.67 -5.83 -21.65
C LYS A 138 23.30 -6.96 -22.50
N PRO A 139 24.20 -6.63 -23.44
CA PRO A 139 24.87 -7.64 -24.26
C PRO A 139 25.69 -8.59 -23.38
N LYS A 140 25.71 -9.88 -23.74
CA LYS A 140 26.39 -10.97 -23.02
C LYS A 140 27.91 -10.80 -22.82
N SER A 141 28.53 -9.73 -23.34
CA SER A 141 29.98 -9.51 -23.30
C SER A 141 30.50 -8.86 -22.01
N GLU A 142 29.64 -8.56 -21.04
CA GLU A 142 30.03 -7.93 -19.75
C GLU A 142 29.69 -8.78 -18.52
N TYR A 143 29.54 -10.10 -18.69
CA TYR A 143 29.45 -11.07 -17.58
C TYR A 143 30.78 -11.79 -17.36
#